data_AF-A0A2V7A407-F1
#
_entry.id   AF-A0A2V7A407-F1
#
_cell.length_a   1.000
_cell.length_b   1.000
_cell.length_c   1.000
_cell.angle_alpha   90.00
_cell.angle_beta   90.00
_cell.angle_gamma   90.00
#
_symmetry.space_group_name_H-M   'P 1'
#
loop_
_entity.id
_entity.type
_entity.pdbx_description
1 polymer ?
#
loop_
_entity_poly.entity_id
_entity_poly.type
_entity_poly.pdbx_seq_one_letter_code
_entity_poly.pdbx_strand_id
1 'polypeptide(L)'
;MADKIAAQALKGLLEGAAPFALIDVREAGEYNSSHIPGASLIARRQLELSIKHAVPLTDTHVVLCDDDGRRAQLAAASVERLGYRRVSVLDGGINRWVTDGFETEWGSNVPSKDFGEKVEVVNHVPEIEAKELAERIAKGEKFVILDSRTPEEFQRFCIPGGRSVPGGELSLRITDIAKNLDRDTTIIVNCAGRTRSIIGTRVLQRMGIPNVYGLKNGTAGWVLAGHKLETGADRVRLAPPSAEGVAAAEAYAAKLAAEDGVRSLDVAGLLDVIERGRQEVVYLIDVRTAEEYAAGHIPGFRWFPGGQAVQRSDDVAVVKNAPIVFACDGKARATLIASWYRQMGYREVYAVSGGTSAWTASGRSLERGVPDEAPVGYREARGHVKAVSPAELHASPPPAIIFVDTSQDFARGHVPGARWVPRGWLELWIGDVVPSKSTPVAVTCLNDRGSMLAAVTLKELGYQRVSVLDGGMAAWQKAGLPLEKGLSGVMAPPTDVVPAGPDRNFADMQNYLRWEEALGYKYASVKH
;
A
#
# COMPACT_ATOMS: atom_id res chain seq x y z
N MET A 1 18.42 1.64 24.32
CA MET A 1 18.52 2.88 23.54
C MET A 1 19.12 2.45 22.22
N ALA A 2 18.37 2.61 21.15
CA ALA A 2 18.80 2.21 19.83
C ALA A 2 20.09 2.94 19.43
N ASP A 3 20.92 2.23 18.66
CA ASP A 3 22.16 2.79 18.14
C ASP A 3 21.86 3.93 17.16
N LYS A 4 22.80 4.85 17.01
CA LYS A 4 22.72 5.88 15.96
C LYS A 4 23.49 5.42 14.73
N ILE A 5 22.93 5.71 13.55
CA ILE A 5 23.63 5.51 12.26
C ILE A 5 23.82 6.86 11.57
N ALA A 6 25.05 7.17 11.17
CA ALA A 6 25.36 8.38 10.40
C ALA A 6 24.87 8.27 8.95
N ALA A 7 24.54 9.39 8.32
CA ALA A 7 24.04 9.43 6.94
C ALA A 7 24.98 8.71 5.95
N GLN A 8 26.29 8.92 6.06
CA GLN A 8 27.28 8.23 5.21
C GLN A 8 27.28 6.70 5.38
N ALA A 9 27.05 6.20 6.60
CA ALA A 9 26.97 4.77 6.87
C ALA A 9 25.67 4.17 6.29
N LEU A 10 24.54 4.88 6.42
CA LEU A 10 23.28 4.49 5.78
C LEU A 10 23.40 4.48 4.25
N LYS A 11 24.08 5.47 3.65
CA LYS A 11 24.36 5.49 2.21
C LYS A 11 25.14 4.25 1.77
N GLY A 12 26.14 3.83 2.56
CA GLY A 12 26.88 2.59 2.32
C GLY A 12 26.00 1.33 2.41
N LEU A 13 25.01 1.29 3.31
CA LEU A 13 24.04 0.18 3.35
C LEU A 13 23.16 0.14 2.09
N LEU A 14 22.66 1.29 1.64
CA LEU A 14 21.81 1.40 0.43
C LEU A 14 22.54 0.95 -0.85
N GLU A 15 23.85 1.17 -0.92
CA GLU A 15 24.70 0.76 -2.05
C GLU A 15 25.19 -0.69 -1.94
N GLY A 16 25.06 -1.27 -0.75
CA GLY A 16 25.51 -2.62 -0.43
C GLY A 16 24.52 -3.73 -0.79
N ALA A 17 24.98 -4.97 -0.60
CA ALA A 17 24.17 -6.17 -0.76
C ALA A 17 23.58 -6.70 0.55
N ALA A 18 23.98 -6.14 1.70
CA ALA A 18 23.51 -6.61 3.00
C ALA A 18 22.01 -6.37 3.16
N PRO A 19 21.23 -7.31 3.72
CA PRO A 19 19.82 -7.10 3.98
C PRO A 19 19.62 -6.20 5.20
N PHE A 20 18.82 -5.15 5.03
CA PHE A 20 18.38 -4.26 6.10
C PHE A 20 17.04 -3.61 5.72
N ALA A 21 16.29 -3.12 6.70
CA ALA A 21 15.10 -2.32 6.49
C ALA A 21 15.42 -0.85 6.73
N LEU A 22 15.04 0.02 5.79
CA LEU A 22 15.00 1.47 6.01
C LEU A 22 13.53 1.90 6.08
N ILE A 23 13.08 2.32 7.25
CA ILE A 23 11.68 2.66 7.52
C ILE A 23 11.58 4.12 7.91
N ASP A 24 10.79 4.87 7.13
CA ASP A 24 10.36 6.22 7.50
C ASP A 24 9.13 6.13 8.39
N VAL A 25 9.23 6.66 9.60
CA VAL A 25 8.16 6.60 10.61
C VAL A 25 7.30 7.86 10.67
N ARG A 26 7.52 8.81 9.75
CA ARG A 26 6.67 9.99 9.60
C ARG A 26 5.33 9.61 8.97
N GLU A 27 4.43 10.58 8.90
CA GLU A 27 3.13 10.37 8.29
C GLU A 27 3.18 10.49 6.75
N ALA A 28 2.15 10.00 6.07
CA ALA A 28 2.18 9.78 4.62
C ALA A 28 2.41 11.05 3.80
N GLY A 29 1.89 12.20 4.22
CA GLY A 29 2.10 13.49 3.55
C GLY A 29 3.51 14.05 3.75
N GLU A 30 4.13 13.79 4.91
CA GLU A 30 5.54 14.14 5.18
C GLU A 30 6.46 13.32 4.25
N TYR A 31 6.27 12.00 4.22
CA TYR A 31 7.00 11.10 3.32
C TYR A 31 6.83 11.47 1.85
N ASN A 32 5.58 11.72 1.43
CA ASN A 32 5.29 12.10 0.04
C ASN A 32 5.93 13.44 -0.36
N SER A 33 6.17 14.34 0.59
CA SER A 33 6.80 15.63 0.30
C SER A 33 8.31 15.53 0.11
N SER A 34 8.98 14.63 0.82
CA SER A 34 10.41 14.32 0.65
C SER A 34 10.76 13.11 1.50
N HIS A 35 11.45 12.11 0.95
CA HIS A 35 11.97 10.97 1.70
C HIS A 35 13.31 10.48 1.13
N ILE A 36 14.01 9.63 1.89
CA ILE A 36 15.26 9.01 1.43
C ILE A 36 14.93 7.96 0.36
N PRO A 37 15.58 7.97 -0.82
CA PRO A 37 15.37 6.97 -1.86
C PRO A 37 15.55 5.56 -1.31
N GLY A 38 14.56 4.71 -1.57
CA GLY A 38 14.53 3.33 -1.07
C GLY A 38 14.04 3.18 0.37
N ALA A 39 13.66 4.24 1.09
CA ALA A 39 12.91 4.07 2.33
C ALA A 39 11.53 3.43 2.07
N SER A 40 10.99 2.71 3.05
CA SER A 40 9.61 2.25 3.06
C SER A 40 8.82 3.03 4.12
N LEU A 41 7.62 3.49 3.79
CA LEU A 41 6.76 4.20 4.74
C LEU A 41 6.07 3.22 5.69
N ILE A 42 6.40 3.28 6.98
CA ILE A 42 5.59 2.70 8.05
C ILE A 42 5.47 3.75 9.13
N ALA A 43 4.43 4.59 9.00
CA ALA A 43 4.17 5.66 9.94
C ALA A 43 4.15 5.11 11.38
N ARG A 44 4.66 5.88 12.35
CA ARG A 44 4.73 5.47 13.76
C ARG A 44 3.41 4.88 14.26
N ARG A 45 2.26 5.45 13.86
CA ARG A 45 0.93 4.98 14.23
C ARG A 45 0.58 3.55 13.76
N GLN A 46 1.27 3.04 12.75
CA GLN A 46 1.04 1.73 12.12
C GLN A 46 2.11 0.70 12.50
N LEU A 47 3.13 1.09 13.27
CA LEU A 47 4.32 0.27 13.48
C LEU A 47 3.99 -1.06 14.16
N GLU A 48 3.22 -1.04 15.24
CA GLU A 48 2.81 -2.26 15.96
C GLU A 48 1.88 -3.16 15.14
N LEU A 49 1.25 -2.64 14.08
CA LEU A 49 0.44 -3.43 13.15
C LEU A 49 1.30 -4.07 12.06
N SER A 50 2.21 -3.29 11.47
CA SER A 50 2.86 -3.66 10.21
C SER A 50 4.25 -4.27 10.36
N ILE A 51 4.99 -3.99 11.44
CA ILE A 51 6.42 -4.31 11.51
C ILE A 51 6.70 -5.81 11.41
N LYS A 52 5.86 -6.68 12.01
CA LYS A 52 6.01 -8.14 11.96
C LYS A 52 5.94 -8.72 10.55
N HIS A 53 5.23 -8.05 9.64
CA HIS A 53 5.12 -8.46 8.24
C HIS A 53 6.18 -7.79 7.39
N ALA A 54 6.51 -6.54 7.69
CA ALA A 54 7.56 -5.79 7.01
C ALA A 54 8.94 -6.41 7.27
N VAL A 55 9.23 -6.81 8.50
CA VAL A 55 10.53 -7.31 8.95
C VAL A 55 10.31 -8.57 9.80
N PRO A 56 10.06 -9.74 9.19
CA PRO A 56 9.61 -10.93 9.92
C PRO A 56 10.65 -11.52 10.88
N LEU A 57 11.94 -11.20 10.70
CA LEU A 57 13.01 -11.65 11.59
C LEU A 57 13.54 -10.51 12.46
N THR A 58 13.51 -10.72 13.77
CA THR A 58 13.91 -9.72 14.78
C THR A 58 15.42 -9.44 14.81
N ASP A 59 16.23 -10.28 14.16
CA ASP A 59 17.67 -10.05 13.95
C ASP A 59 18.01 -9.21 12.72
N THR A 60 17.02 -8.89 11.89
CA THR A 60 17.22 -8.00 10.75
C THR A 60 17.61 -6.62 11.25
N HIS A 61 18.61 -6.00 10.62
CA HIS A 61 18.95 -4.61 10.92
C HIS A 61 17.82 -3.68 10.45
N VAL A 62 17.20 -2.99 11.39
CA VAL A 62 16.15 -1.99 11.13
C VAL A 62 16.72 -0.60 11.37
N VAL A 63 16.74 0.22 10.32
CA VAL A 63 17.06 1.64 10.40
C VAL A 63 15.77 2.44 10.34
N LEU A 64 15.51 3.24 11.37
CA LEU A 64 14.35 4.12 11.47
C LEU A 64 14.77 5.57 11.20
N CYS A 65 14.00 6.29 10.39
CA CYS A 65 14.19 7.70 10.16
C CYS A 65 12.89 8.50 10.29
N ASP A 66 13.06 9.78 10.56
CA ASP A 66 12.07 10.85 10.55
C ASP A 66 12.81 12.16 10.17
N ASP A 67 12.30 13.33 10.54
CA ASP A 67 12.93 14.60 10.18
C ASP A 67 14.22 14.86 10.97
N ASP A 68 14.23 14.60 12.29
CA ASP A 68 15.28 15.07 13.22
C ASP A 68 15.76 14.05 14.26
N GLY A 69 15.20 12.84 14.27
CA GLY A 69 15.51 11.72 15.14
C GLY A 69 14.52 11.49 16.28
N ARG A 70 13.64 12.45 16.62
CA ARG A 70 12.81 12.36 17.84
C ARG A 70 11.70 11.30 17.75
N ARG A 71 10.92 11.30 16.67
CA ARG A 71 9.87 10.31 16.41
C ARG A 71 10.48 8.94 16.10
N ALA A 72 11.62 8.92 15.40
CA ALA A 72 12.37 7.70 15.12
C ALA A 72 12.90 7.03 16.41
N GLN A 73 13.37 7.79 17.41
CA GLN A 73 13.76 7.25 18.72
C GLN A 73 12.58 6.62 19.47
N LEU A 74 11.42 7.28 19.45
CA LEU A 74 10.21 6.70 20.03
C LEU A 74 9.81 5.41 19.29
N ALA A 75 9.97 5.38 17.97
CA ALA A 75 9.67 4.20 17.15
C ALA A 75 10.65 3.06 17.44
N ALA A 76 11.93 3.38 17.64
CA ALA A 76 12.95 2.42 18.01
C ALA A 76 12.63 1.76 19.35
N ALA A 77 12.23 2.53 20.36
CA ALA A 77 11.81 1.97 21.65
C ALA A 77 10.58 1.05 21.55
N SER A 78 9.65 1.33 20.63
CA SER A 78 8.54 0.40 20.35
C SER A 78 9.04 -0.88 19.66
N VAL A 79 9.90 -0.77 18.65
CA VAL A 79 10.44 -1.91 17.90
C VAL A 79 11.34 -2.80 18.77
N GLU A 80 12.17 -2.22 19.63
CA GLU A 80 12.97 -2.96 20.63
C GLU A 80 12.08 -3.75 21.60
N ARG A 81 10.98 -3.17 22.09
CA ARG A 81 10.00 -3.86 22.96
C ARG A 81 9.30 -5.03 22.26
N LEU A 82 9.21 -4.99 20.94
CA LEU A 82 8.70 -6.09 20.11
C LEU A 82 9.74 -7.19 19.86
N GLY A 83 10.94 -7.07 20.43
CA GLY A 83 11.98 -8.09 20.41
C GLY A 83 13.03 -7.92 19.31
N TYR A 84 12.99 -6.84 18.53
CA TYR A 84 13.99 -6.56 17.51
C TYR A 84 15.31 -6.14 18.17
N ARG A 85 16.39 -6.84 17.81
CA ARG A 85 17.69 -6.74 18.50
C ARG A 85 18.67 -5.79 17.83
N ARG A 86 18.45 -5.46 16.56
CA ARG A 86 19.34 -4.61 15.75
C ARG A 86 18.57 -3.43 15.19
N VAL A 87 18.36 -2.43 16.03
CA VAL A 87 17.62 -1.21 15.68
C VAL A 87 18.57 -0.02 15.72
N SER A 88 18.54 0.80 14.66
CA SER A 88 19.27 2.06 14.60
C SER A 88 18.36 3.22 14.22
N VAL A 89 18.65 4.40 14.74
CA VAL A 89 18.01 5.66 14.33
C VAL A 89 18.99 6.47 13.48
N LEU A 90 18.52 7.01 12.36
CA LEU A 90 19.31 7.93 11.54
C LEU A 90 19.64 9.19 12.34
N ASP A 91 20.93 9.45 12.55
CA ASP A 91 21.37 10.57 13.37
C ASP A 91 21.04 11.91 12.72
N GLY A 92 20.25 12.73 13.42
CA GLY A 92 19.73 14.00 12.91
C GLY A 92 18.67 13.87 11.81
N GLY A 93 18.16 12.66 11.56
CA GLY A 93 17.08 12.39 10.62
C GLY A 93 17.36 12.82 9.17
N ILE A 94 16.29 13.03 8.41
CA ILE A 94 16.35 13.45 7.02
C ILE A 94 16.91 14.87 6.88
N ASN A 95 16.71 15.73 7.88
CA ASN A 95 17.31 17.06 7.90
C ASN A 95 18.84 16.99 7.81
N ARG A 96 19.46 16.05 8.55
CA ARG A 96 20.90 15.83 8.48
C ARG A 96 21.32 15.16 7.17
N TRP A 97 20.56 14.18 6.69
CA TRP A 97 20.77 13.54 5.39
C TRP A 97 20.91 14.56 4.25
N VAL A 98 19.99 15.53 4.19
CA VAL A 98 20.01 16.61 3.19
C VAL A 98 21.18 17.57 3.43
N THR A 99 21.46 17.94 4.69
CA THR A 99 22.57 18.85 5.03
C THR A 99 23.94 18.23 4.70
N ASP A 100 24.06 16.90 4.77
CA ASP A 100 25.26 16.16 4.36
C ASP A 100 25.35 15.97 2.82
N GLY A 101 24.39 16.51 2.05
CA GLY A 101 24.43 16.55 0.59
C GLY A 101 23.84 15.33 -0.12
N PHE A 102 23.11 14.46 0.59
CA PHE A 102 22.45 13.30 -0.01
C PHE A 102 21.06 13.64 -0.56
N GLU A 103 20.66 12.96 -1.63
CA GLU A 103 19.43 13.22 -2.36
C GLU A 103 18.17 12.70 -1.63
N THR A 104 17.04 13.35 -1.89
CA THR A 104 15.69 12.91 -1.48
C THR A 104 14.77 12.80 -2.69
N GLU A 105 13.72 12.01 -2.57
CA GLU A 105 12.69 11.86 -3.59
C GLU A 105 11.34 12.43 -3.12
N TRP A 106 10.57 12.99 -4.06
CA TRP A 106 9.18 13.37 -3.85
C TRP A 106 8.26 12.25 -4.33
N GLY A 107 7.10 12.12 -3.70
CA GLY A 107 6.06 11.16 -4.06
C GLY A 107 6.04 9.91 -3.17
N SER A 108 5.23 8.95 -3.58
CA SER A 108 5.01 7.68 -2.86
C SER A 108 5.09 6.52 -3.85
N ASN A 109 5.58 5.37 -3.38
CA ASN A 109 5.83 4.19 -4.21
C ASN A 109 6.68 4.52 -5.46
N VAL A 110 7.68 5.40 -5.27
CA VAL A 110 8.53 5.93 -6.35
C VAL A 110 9.18 4.84 -7.18
N PRO A 111 9.74 3.74 -6.61
CA PRO A 111 10.32 2.66 -7.41
C PRO A 111 9.33 2.07 -8.42
N SER A 112 8.08 1.88 -8.01
CA SER A 112 7.02 1.30 -8.84
C SER A 112 6.57 2.27 -9.95
N LYS A 113 6.50 3.57 -9.63
CA LYS A 113 6.06 4.61 -10.57
C LYS A 113 7.14 4.95 -11.59
N ASP A 114 8.38 5.07 -11.13
CA ASP A 114 9.56 5.22 -11.98
C ASP A 114 9.69 4.04 -12.95
N PHE A 115 9.45 2.81 -12.47
CA PHE A 115 9.38 1.64 -13.33
C PHE A 115 8.26 1.71 -14.36
N GLY A 116 7.06 2.18 -13.98
CA GLY A 116 5.97 2.41 -14.91
C GLY A 116 6.38 3.35 -16.06
N GLU A 117 6.99 4.48 -15.75
CA GLU A 117 7.44 5.45 -16.76
C GLU A 117 8.59 4.90 -17.61
N LYS A 118 9.51 4.12 -17.03
CA LYS A 118 10.51 3.36 -17.80
C LYS A 118 9.83 2.45 -18.83
N VAL A 119 8.80 1.72 -18.41
CA VAL A 119 8.08 0.79 -19.29
C VAL A 119 7.40 1.55 -20.44
N GLU A 120 6.77 2.69 -20.16
CA GLU A 120 6.17 3.55 -21.18
C GLU A 120 7.21 3.99 -22.22
N VAL A 121 8.27 4.65 -21.77
CA VAL A 121 9.28 5.27 -22.64
C VAL A 121 10.01 4.22 -23.48
N VAL A 122 10.49 3.15 -22.85
CA VAL A 122 11.33 2.13 -23.52
C VAL A 122 10.52 1.25 -24.47
N ASN A 123 9.25 0.97 -24.16
CA ASN A 123 8.43 0.06 -24.95
C ASN A 123 7.43 0.77 -25.87
N HIS A 124 7.41 2.10 -25.85
CA HIS A 124 6.45 2.93 -26.58
C HIS A 124 5.01 2.44 -26.37
N VAL A 125 4.61 2.35 -25.10
CA VAL A 125 3.29 1.83 -24.72
C VAL A 125 2.21 2.74 -25.32
N PRO A 126 1.28 2.22 -26.14
CA PRO A 126 0.29 3.08 -26.81
C PRO A 126 -0.63 3.77 -25.81
N GLU A 127 -0.85 5.08 -26.00
CA GLU A 127 -1.74 5.88 -25.16
C GLU A 127 -2.79 6.62 -26.01
N ILE A 128 -3.93 6.95 -25.38
CA ILE A 128 -4.96 7.84 -25.91
C ILE A 128 -5.21 8.98 -24.93
N GLU A 129 -5.35 10.20 -25.43
CA GLU A 129 -5.68 11.37 -24.63
C GLU A 129 -7.15 11.34 -24.18
N ALA A 130 -7.44 11.84 -22.98
CA ALA A 130 -8.80 11.84 -22.43
C ALA A 130 -9.83 12.53 -23.35
N LYS A 131 -9.43 13.66 -23.95
CA LYS A 131 -10.27 14.45 -24.85
C LYS A 131 -10.60 13.68 -26.13
N GLU A 132 -9.61 13.00 -26.70
CA GLU A 132 -9.78 12.17 -27.89
C GLU A 132 -10.70 10.98 -27.60
N LEU A 133 -10.47 10.27 -26.49
CA LEU A 133 -11.34 9.15 -26.08
C LEU A 133 -12.79 9.62 -25.92
N ALA A 134 -13.03 10.75 -25.24
CA ALA A 134 -14.37 11.29 -25.07
C ALA A 134 -15.03 11.66 -26.40
N GLU A 135 -14.30 12.26 -27.35
CA GLU A 135 -14.81 12.58 -28.69
C GLU A 135 -15.18 11.32 -29.48
N ARG A 136 -14.37 10.28 -29.41
CA ARG A 136 -14.64 9.01 -30.11
C ARG A 136 -15.83 8.26 -29.49
N ILE A 137 -15.98 8.29 -28.16
CA ILE A 137 -17.18 7.78 -27.48
C ILE A 137 -18.42 8.54 -27.94
N ALA A 138 -18.36 9.88 -28.04
CA ALA A 138 -19.48 10.70 -28.49
C ALA A 138 -19.87 10.44 -29.96
N LYS A 139 -18.91 10.01 -30.80
CA LYS A 139 -19.15 9.58 -32.19
C LYS A 139 -19.76 8.17 -32.30
N GLY A 140 -19.92 7.45 -31.19
CA GLY A 140 -20.47 6.09 -31.17
C GLY A 140 -19.47 5.00 -31.53
N GLU A 141 -18.17 5.27 -31.48
CA GLU A 141 -17.16 4.21 -31.62
C GLU A 141 -17.21 3.25 -30.42
N LYS A 142 -16.84 1.99 -30.66
CA LYS A 142 -16.95 0.92 -29.67
C LYS A 142 -15.70 0.83 -28.81
N PHE A 143 -15.90 0.87 -27.48
CA PHE A 143 -14.83 0.76 -26.51
C PHE A 143 -15.14 -0.27 -25.43
N VAL A 144 -14.09 -0.90 -24.92
CA VAL A 144 -14.08 -1.58 -23.63
C VAL A 144 -13.04 -0.90 -22.74
N ILE A 145 -13.48 -0.32 -21.62
CA ILE A 145 -12.60 0.38 -20.68
C ILE A 145 -12.38 -0.51 -19.46
N LEU A 146 -11.12 -0.90 -19.23
CA LEU A 146 -10.67 -1.79 -18.17
C LEU A 146 -9.90 -0.99 -17.12
N ASP A 147 -10.47 -0.88 -15.91
CA ASP A 147 -9.83 -0.20 -14.79
C ASP A 147 -8.92 -1.16 -14.03
N SER A 148 -7.63 -0.86 -14.05
CA SER A 148 -6.56 -1.71 -13.49
C SER A 148 -6.31 -1.52 -11.99
N ARG A 149 -7.09 -0.65 -11.33
CA ARG A 149 -7.02 -0.38 -9.88
C ARG A 149 -7.74 -1.46 -9.07
N THR A 150 -7.77 -1.30 -7.74
CA THR A 150 -8.59 -2.19 -6.91
C THR A 150 -10.08 -1.96 -7.16
N PRO A 151 -10.95 -2.97 -6.89
CA PRO A 151 -12.40 -2.80 -6.99
C PRO A 151 -12.93 -1.63 -6.15
N GLU A 152 -12.34 -1.36 -4.98
CA GLU A 152 -12.75 -0.28 -4.08
C GLU A 152 -12.38 1.10 -4.68
N GLU A 153 -11.19 1.24 -5.27
CA GLU A 153 -10.80 2.46 -5.99
C GLU A 153 -11.72 2.71 -7.19
N PHE A 154 -12.08 1.67 -7.94
CA PHE A 154 -13.02 1.75 -9.07
C PHE A 154 -14.43 2.14 -8.63
N GLN A 155 -14.96 1.51 -7.59
CA GLN A 155 -16.29 1.83 -7.03
C GLN A 155 -16.35 3.27 -6.53
N ARG A 156 -15.27 3.77 -5.94
CA ARG A 156 -15.21 5.14 -5.44
C ARG A 156 -15.39 6.16 -6.56
N PHE A 157 -14.71 5.95 -7.70
CA PHE A 157 -14.86 6.72 -8.93
C PHE A 157 -14.21 5.98 -10.11
N CYS A 158 -14.77 6.08 -11.32
CA CYS A 158 -14.22 5.47 -12.52
C CYS A 158 -14.54 6.27 -13.79
N ILE A 159 -13.93 5.89 -14.92
CA ILE A 159 -14.34 6.37 -16.24
C ILE A 159 -15.75 5.82 -16.54
N PRO A 160 -16.71 6.64 -17.00
CA PRO A 160 -18.06 6.18 -17.29
C PRO A 160 -18.09 4.97 -18.23
N GLY A 161 -18.88 3.96 -17.88
CA GLY A 161 -19.01 2.72 -18.67
C GLY A 161 -17.84 1.74 -18.55
N GLY A 162 -16.77 2.09 -17.83
CA GLY A 162 -15.66 1.17 -17.57
C GLY A 162 -16.03 0.03 -16.63
N ARG A 163 -15.20 -1.01 -16.57
CA ARG A 163 -15.34 -2.15 -15.66
C ARG A 163 -14.03 -2.41 -14.92
N SER A 164 -14.12 -2.93 -13.70
CA SER A 164 -12.93 -3.31 -12.93
C SER A 164 -12.29 -4.58 -13.51
N VAL A 165 -10.99 -4.51 -13.77
CA VAL A 165 -10.11 -5.66 -14.01
C VAL A 165 -8.75 -5.33 -13.38
N PRO A 166 -8.55 -5.62 -12.08
CA PRO A 166 -7.31 -5.28 -11.38
C PRO A 166 -6.08 -5.78 -12.13
N GLY A 167 -4.98 -5.02 -12.12
CA GLY A 167 -3.83 -5.28 -13.02
C GLY A 167 -3.26 -6.70 -12.98
N GLY A 168 -3.27 -7.36 -11.81
CA GLY A 168 -2.83 -8.74 -11.65
C GLY A 168 -3.75 -9.79 -12.31
N GLU A 169 -4.98 -9.41 -12.65
CA GLU A 169 -5.98 -10.26 -13.30
C GLU A 169 -5.97 -10.11 -14.82
N LEU A 170 -5.43 -9.02 -15.37
CA LEU A 170 -5.55 -8.66 -16.79
C LEU A 170 -5.16 -9.80 -17.73
N SER A 171 -3.98 -10.40 -17.56
CA SER A 171 -3.52 -11.48 -18.44
C SER A 171 -4.38 -12.74 -18.38
N LEU A 172 -5.05 -12.97 -17.24
CA LEU A 172 -5.93 -14.12 -17.04
C LEU A 172 -7.32 -13.90 -17.65
N ARG A 173 -7.79 -12.65 -17.69
CA ARG A 173 -9.15 -12.31 -18.13
C ARG A 173 -9.23 -11.83 -19.58
N ILE A 174 -8.14 -11.28 -20.12
CA ILE A 174 -8.22 -10.53 -21.39
C ILE A 174 -8.64 -11.39 -22.57
N THR A 175 -8.19 -12.64 -22.67
CA THR A 175 -8.59 -13.54 -23.77
C THR A 175 -10.11 -13.74 -23.82
N ASP A 176 -10.74 -13.93 -22.66
CA ASP A 176 -12.20 -14.10 -22.57
C ASP A 176 -12.97 -12.81 -22.81
N ILE A 177 -12.40 -11.67 -22.43
CA ILE A 177 -12.97 -10.36 -22.72
C ILE A 177 -12.89 -10.09 -24.23
N ALA A 178 -11.70 -10.23 -24.82
CA ALA A 178 -11.39 -9.84 -26.19
C ALA A 178 -12.05 -10.74 -27.24
N LYS A 179 -12.20 -12.05 -26.98
CA LYS A 179 -12.79 -12.97 -27.97
C LYS A 179 -14.24 -12.69 -28.34
N ASN A 180 -14.94 -11.94 -27.49
CA ASN A 180 -16.34 -11.57 -27.70
C ASN A 180 -16.50 -10.14 -28.26
N LEU A 181 -15.40 -9.46 -28.59
CA LEU A 181 -15.45 -8.09 -29.11
C LEU A 181 -15.46 -8.08 -30.63
N ASP A 182 -16.17 -7.09 -31.18
CA ASP A 182 -16.08 -6.80 -32.61
C ASP A 182 -14.65 -6.33 -32.95
N ARG A 183 -14.18 -6.62 -34.18
CA ARG A 183 -12.82 -6.27 -34.62
C ARG A 183 -12.50 -4.77 -34.57
N ASP A 184 -13.52 -3.92 -34.66
CA ASP A 184 -13.43 -2.47 -34.58
C ASP A 184 -13.49 -1.93 -33.13
N THR A 185 -13.67 -2.80 -32.14
CA THR A 185 -13.70 -2.40 -30.72
C THR A 185 -12.28 -2.08 -30.24
N THR A 186 -12.13 -0.92 -29.61
CA THR A 186 -10.87 -0.49 -28.99
C THR A 186 -10.87 -0.82 -27.49
N ILE A 187 -9.77 -1.37 -26.98
CA ILE A 187 -9.59 -1.69 -25.56
C ILE A 187 -8.78 -0.57 -24.89
N ILE A 188 -9.34 0.06 -23.87
CA ILE A 188 -8.69 1.08 -23.07
C ILE A 188 -8.34 0.51 -21.71
N VAL A 189 -7.08 0.62 -21.28
CA VAL A 189 -6.71 0.34 -19.89
C VAL A 189 -6.52 1.65 -19.15
N ASN A 190 -7.20 1.85 -18.02
CA ASN A 190 -7.05 3.07 -17.21
C ASN A 190 -6.61 2.77 -15.78
N CYS A 191 -6.12 3.81 -15.11
CA CYS A 191 -6.00 3.87 -13.65
C CYS A 191 -6.33 5.28 -13.15
N ALA A 192 -5.82 5.68 -11.98
CA ALA A 192 -6.05 7.02 -11.43
C ALA A 192 -5.13 8.09 -12.02
N GLY A 193 -3.88 7.69 -12.33
CA GLY A 193 -2.83 8.51 -12.93
C GLY A 193 -2.26 7.77 -14.13
N ARG A 194 -0.99 7.36 -14.08
CA ARG A 194 -0.28 6.78 -15.25
C ARG A 194 0.17 5.33 -15.06
N THR A 195 0.76 4.99 -13.91
CA THR A 195 1.54 3.75 -13.72
C THR A 195 0.77 2.45 -14.05
N ARG A 196 -0.38 2.22 -13.42
CA ARG A 196 -1.11 0.95 -13.57
C ARG A 196 -1.73 0.79 -14.97
N SER A 197 -2.12 1.88 -15.63
CA SER A 197 -2.56 1.85 -17.02
C SER A 197 -1.42 1.51 -17.97
N ILE A 198 -0.23 2.09 -17.80
CA ILE A 198 0.95 1.75 -18.59
C ILE A 198 1.28 0.26 -18.46
N ILE A 199 1.38 -0.23 -17.22
CA ILE A 199 1.71 -1.64 -16.96
C ILE A 199 0.64 -2.57 -17.57
N GLY A 200 -0.65 -2.25 -17.36
CA GLY A 200 -1.74 -3.05 -17.91
C GLY A 200 -1.80 -3.05 -19.44
N THR A 201 -1.61 -1.89 -20.08
CA THR A 201 -1.51 -1.79 -21.55
C THR A 201 -0.32 -2.57 -22.07
N ARG A 202 0.84 -2.52 -21.38
CA ARG A 202 2.02 -3.29 -21.77
C ARG A 202 1.77 -4.79 -21.71
N VAL A 203 1.00 -5.29 -20.73
CA VAL A 203 0.57 -6.71 -20.69
C VAL A 203 -0.17 -7.06 -21.97
N LEU A 204 -1.17 -6.27 -22.35
CA LEU A 204 -2.00 -6.56 -23.53
C LEU A 204 -1.19 -6.45 -24.83
N GLN A 205 -0.29 -5.49 -24.92
CA GLN A 205 0.65 -5.33 -26.04
C GLN A 205 1.57 -6.55 -26.19
N ARG A 206 2.17 -7.07 -25.10
CA ARG A 206 3.04 -8.27 -25.14
C ARG A 206 2.28 -9.56 -25.44
N MET A 207 1.00 -9.60 -25.09
CA MET A 207 0.08 -10.69 -25.43
C MET A 207 -0.44 -10.62 -26.87
N GLY A 208 -0.13 -9.55 -27.61
CA GLY A 208 -0.54 -9.39 -29.01
C GLY A 208 -2.03 -9.04 -29.18
N ILE A 209 -2.67 -8.49 -28.15
CA ILE A 209 -4.05 -8.03 -28.25
C ILE A 209 -4.07 -6.76 -29.11
N PRO A 210 -4.85 -6.72 -30.21
CA PRO A 210 -4.90 -5.57 -31.09
C PRO A 210 -5.74 -4.42 -30.50
N ASN A 211 -5.58 -3.21 -31.05
CA ASN A 211 -6.40 -2.04 -30.71
C ASN A 211 -6.41 -1.69 -29.21
N VAL A 212 -5.27 -1.77 -28.54
CA VAL A 212 -5.15 -1.47 -27.11
C VAL A 212 -4.43 -0.14 -26.90
N TYR A 213 -4.98 0.70 -26.02
CA TYR A 213 -4.37 1.94 -25.57
C TYR A 213 -4.49 2.09 -24.04
N GLY A 214 -3.49 2.69 -23.41
CA GLY A 214 -3.64 3.25 -22.07
C GLY A 214 -4.38 4.58 -22.12
N LEU A 215 -5.32 4.83 -21.21
CA LEU A 215 -5.85 6.18 -21.03
C LEU A 215 -4.77 7.04 -20.37
N LYS A 216 -4.18 7.96 -21.13
CA LYS A 216 -3.13 8.84 -20.62
C LYS A 216 -3.64 9.64 -19.44
N ASN A 217 -2.87 9.62 -18.35
CA ASN A 217 -3.18 10.29 -17.09
C ASN A 217 -4.48 9.81 -16.40
N GLY A 218 -5.12 8.76 -16.89
CA GLY A 218 -6.23 8.06 -16.22
C GLY A 218 -7.41 8.95 -15.84
N THR A 219 -8.02 8.67 -14.68
CA THR A 219 -9.14 9.48 -14.16
C THR A 219 -8.73 10.93 -13.87
N ALA A 220 -7.47 11.18 -13.52
CA ALA A 220 -6.96 12.53 -13.32
C ALA A 220 -6.99 13.31 -14.64
N GLY A 221 -6.45 12.75 -15.73
CA GLY A 221 -6.53 13.33 -17.07
C GLY A 221 -7.96 13.57 -17.54
N TRP A 222 -8.88 12.65 -17.21
CA TRP A 222 -10.31 12.79 -17.52
C TRP A 222 -10.95 14.00 -16.84
N VAL A 223 -10.68 14.20 -15.55
CA VAL A 223 -11.17 15.36 -14.78
C VAL A 223 -10.53 16.65 -15.27
N LEU A 224 -9.22 16.66 -15.54
CA LEU A 224 -8.51 17.82 -16.07
C LEU A 224 -9.01 18.24 -17.46
N ALA A 225 -9.49 17.29 -18.26
CA ALA A 225 -10.15 17.55 -19.55
C ALA A 225 -11.59 18.09 -19.41
N GLY A 226 -12.12 18.22 -18.19
CA GLY A 226 -13.45 18.75 -17.91
C GLY A 226 -14.56 17.69 -17.98
N HIS A 227 -14.22 16.40 -18.04
CA HIS A 227 -15.19 15.32 -18.08
C HIS A 227 -15.54 14.83 -16.67
N LYS A 228 -16.76 14.30 -16.52
CA LYS A 228 -17.26 13.76 -15.25
C LYS A 228 -16.88 12.29 -15.10
N LEU A 229 -16.53 11.90 -13.88
CA LEU A 229 -16.36 10.50 -13.48
C LEU A 229 -17.71 9.91 -13.07
N GLU A 230 -17.85 8.60 -13.24
CA GLU A 230 -18.91 7.80 -12.62
C GLU A 230 -18.48 7.43 -11.19
N THR A 231 -19.42 7.33 -10.25
CA THR A 231 -19.18 6.98 -8.85
C THR A 231 -20.18 5.90 -8.41
N GLY A 232 -19.75 4.94 -7.60
CA GLY A 232 -20.61 3.85 -7.12
C GLY A 232 -20.82 2.73 -8.15
N ALA A 233 -19.97 2.62 -9.17
CA ALA A 233 -20.10 1.62 -10.22
C ALA A 233 -19.96 0.19 -9.67
N ASP A 234 -20.90 -0.69 -9.98
CA ASP A 234 -20.98 -2.07 -9.46
C ASP A 234 -20.34 -3.13 -10.37
N ARG A 235 -19.74 -2.70 -11.48
CA ARG A 235 -19.09 -3.55 -12.50
C ARG A 235 -17.72 -4.08 -12.04
N VAL A 236 -17.70 -4.67 -10.85
CA VAL A 236 -16.51 -5.21 -10.18
C VAL A 236 -16.35 -6.72 -10.32
N ARG A 237 -17.42 -7.43 -10.72
CA ARG A 237 -17.41 -8.89 -10.80
C ARG A 237 -16.52 -9.38 -11.94
N LEU A 238 -15.61 -10.29 -11.61
CA LEU A 238 -14.81 -11.05 -12.57
C LEU A 238 -15.49 -12.39 -12.86
N ALA A 239 -15.82 -12.64 -14.12
CA ALA A 239 -16.28 -13.98 -14.54
C ALA A 239 -15.12 -14.98 -14.43
N PRO A 240 -15.35 -16.22 -13.98
CA PRO A 240 -14.32 -17.26 -13.99
C PRO A 240 -13.64 -17.38 -15.36
N PRO A 241 -12.31 -17.59 -15.43
CA PRO A 241 -11.63 -17.69 -16.71
C PRO A 241 -12.02 -19.00 -17.40
N SER A 242 -12.17 -18.96 -18.72
CA SER A 242 -12.38 -20.18 -19.50
C SER A 242 -11.08 -20.98 -19.63
N ALA A 243 -11.17 -22.25 -20.04
CA ALA A 243 -9.99 -23.08 -20.29
C ALA A 243 -9.04 -22.46 -21.33
N GLU A 244 -9.60 -21.79 -22.35
CA GLU A 244 -8.84 -21.05 -23.36
C GLU A 244 -8.12 -19.84 -22.75
N GLY A 245 -8.82 -19.07 -21.89
CA GLY A 245 -8.23 -17.94 -21.18
C GLY A 245 -7.09 -18.35 -20.25
N VAL A 246 -7.27 -19.44 -19.50
CA VAL A 246 -6.22 -20.02 -18.66
C VAL A 246 -5.02 -20.45 -19.50
N ALA A 247 -5.24 -21.20 -20.59
CA ALA A 247 -4.17 -21.67 -21.46
C ALA A 247 -3.36 -20.50 -22.08
N ALA A 248 -4.04 -19.45 -22.54
CA ALA A 248 -3.40 -18.26 -23.08
C ALA A 248 -2.56 -17.53 -22.01
N ALA A 249 -3.09 -17.39 -20.79
CA ALA A 249 -2.38 -16.77 -19.68
C ALA A 249 -1.14 -17.58 -19.25
N GLU A 250 -1.23 -18.91 -19.27
CA GLU A 250 -0.09 -19.78 -18.96
C GLU A 250 0.99 -19.79 -20.04
N ALA A 251 0.60 -19.75 -21.32
CA ALA A 251 1.54 -19.61 -22.44
C ALA A 251 2.27 -18.27 -22.36
N TYR A 252 1.53 -17.20 -22.06
CA TYR A 252 2.11 -15.88 -21.83
C TYR A 252 3.07 -15.88 -20.63
N ALA A 253 2.69 -16.49 -19.51
CA ALA A 253 3.57 -16.64 -18.35
C ALA A 253 4.86 -17.41 -18.67
N ALA A 254 4.78 -18.48 -19.47
CA ALA A 254 5.97 -19.21 -19.91
C ALA A 254 6.91 -18.33 -20.76
N LYS A 255 6.34 -17.52 -21.67
CA LYS A 255 7.09 -16.52 -22.45
C LYS A 255 7.77 -15.50 -21.52
N LEU A 256 7.05 -14.94 -20.55
CA LEU A 256 7.60 -13.99 -19.58
C LEU A 256 8.75 -14.60 -18.76
N ALA A 257 8.61 -15.85 -18.34
CA ALA A 257 9.65 -16.52 -17.57
C ALA A 257 10.95 -16.67 -18.37
N ALA A 258 10.84 -17.00 -19.66
CA ALA A 258 11.99 -17.10 -20.56
C ALA A 258 12.62 -15.74 -20.88
N GLU A 259 11.81 -14.73 -21.19
CA GLU A 259 12.28 -13.40 -21.59
C GLU A 259 12.86 -12.58 -20.42
N ASP A 260 12.19 -12.62 -19.26
CA ASP A 260 12.51 -11.76 -18.11
C ASP A 260 13.32 -12.50 -17.03
N GLY A 261 13.62 -13.79 -17.24
CA GLY A 261 14.41 -14.63 -16.34
C GLY A 261 13.72 -14.90 -15.00
N VAL A 262 12.40 -15.17 -15.01
CA VAL A 262 11.65 -15.53 -13.80
C VAL A 262 11.97 -16.97 -13.42
N ARG A 263 12.42 -17.17 -12.17
CA ARG A 263 12.66 -18.51 -11.63
C ARG A 263 11.39 -19.08 -11.02
N SER A 264 11.19 -20.39 -11.16
CA SER A 264 10.07 -21.09 -10.55
C SER A 264 10.53 -21.98 -9.40
N LEU A 265 9.64 -22.16 -8.42
CA LEU A 265 9.80 -23.12 -7.33
C LEU A 265 8.68 -24.15 -7.44
N ASP A 266 9.02 -25.43 -7.47
CA ASP A 266 8.03 -26.48 -7.21
C ASP A 266 7.69 -26.55 -5.71
N VAL A 267 6.84 -27.51 -5.32
CA VAL A 267 6.45 -27.67 -3.91
C VAL A 267 7.66 -27.99 -3.03
N ALA A 268 8.62 -28.78 -3.50
CA ALA A 268 9.81 -29.14 -2.73
C ALA A 268 10.71 -27.91 -2.51
N GLY A 269 11.03 -27.19 -3.58
CA GLY A 269 11.83 -25.96 -3.48
C GLY A 269 11.14 -24.86 -2.67
N LEU A 270 9.81 -24.78 -2.70
CA LEU A 270 9.06 -23.86 -1.83
C LEU A 270 9.22 -24.22 -0.35
N LEU A 271 9.19 -25.51 0.00
CA LEU A 271 9.39 -25.95 1.39
C LEU A 271 10.82 -25.62 1.87
N ASP A 272 11.82 -25.80 1.02
CA ASP A 272 13.20 -25.42 1.33
C ASP A 272 13.31 -23.91 1.58
N VAL A 273 12.64 -23.10 0.78
CA VAL A 273 12.58 -21.64 0.97
C VAL A 273 11.88 -21.27 2.27
N ILE A 274 10.76 -21.92 2.60
CA ILE A 274 10.03 -21.69 3.86
C ILE A 274 10.91 -22.03 5.07
N GLU A 275 11.68 -23.13 5.00
CA GLU A 275 12.59 -23.52 6.08
C GLU A 275 13.73 -22.50 6.24
N ARG A 276 14.35 -22.06 5.13
CA ARG A 276 15.33 -20.97 5.15
C ARG A 276 14.76 -19.67 5.71
N GLY A 277 13.47 -19.41 5.48
CA GLY A 277 12.72 -18.27 6.04
C GLY A 277 12.75 -18.15 7.57
N ARG A 278 13.23 -19.18 8.28
CA ARG A 278 13.50 -19.14 9.74
C ARG A 278 14.82 -18.44 10.10
N GLN A 279 15.73 -18.29 9.14
CA GLN A 279 17.08 -17.76 9.32
C GLN A 279 17.34 -16.51 8.47
N GLU A 280 16.67 -16.38 7.33
CA GLU A 280 16.74 -15.21 6.45
C GLU A 280 15.35 -14.68 6.11
N VAL A 281 15.25 -13.38 5.82
CA VAL A 281 13.96 -12.77 5.46
C VAL A 281 13.58 -13.22 4.06
N VAL A 282 12.42 -13.86 3.92
CA VAL A 282 11.79 -14.18 2.64
C VAL A 282 10.36 -13.68 2.64
N TYR A 283 9.95 -12.97 1.58
CA TYR A 283 8.58 -12.53 1.40
C TYR A 283 7.78 -13.56 0.61
N LEU A 284 6.76 -14.13 1.25
CA LEU A 284 5.81 -15.08 0.64
C LEU A 284 4.50 -14.35 0.35
N ILE A 285 4.18 -14.11 -0.93
CA ILE A 285 3.11 -13.19 -1.34
C ILE A 285 2.09 -13.89 -2.24
N ASP A 286 0.83 -13.95 -1.80
CA ASP A 286 -0.28 -14.44 -2.62
C ASP A 286 -0.88 -13.25 -3.39
N VAL A 287 -0.85 -13.35 -4.73
CA VAL A 287 -1.21 -12.26 -5.64
C VAL A 287 -2.65 -12.33 -6.17
N ARG A 288 -3.45 -13.28 -5.67
CA ARG A 288 -4.84 -13.50 -6.10
C ARG A 288 -5.81 -12.48 -5.50
N THR A 289 -7.10 -12.60 -5.83
CA THR A 289 -8.15 -11.78 -5.21
C THR A 289 -8.32 -12.10 -3.72
N ALA A 290 -8.96 -11.20 -2.97
CA ALA A 290 -9.24 -11.38 -1.55
C ALA A 290 -10.08 -12.64 -1.30
N GLU A 291 -11.06 -12.89 -2.17
CA GLU A 291 -11.98 -14.02 -2.08
C GLU A 291 -11.25 -15.35 -2.28
N GLU A 292 -10.34 -15.42 -3.25
CA GLU A 292 -9.54 -16.63 -3.50
C GLU A 292 -8.57 -16.91 -2.35
N TYR A 293 -7.91 -15.89 -1.82
CA TYR A 293 -7.03 -16.02 -0.66
C TYR A 293 -7.81 -16.50 0.56
N ALA A 294 -8.94 -15.87 0.87
CA ALA A 294 -9.79 -16.24 2.00
C ALA A 294 -10.39 -17.65 1.85
N ALA A 295 -10.71 -18.09 0.62
CA ALA A 295 -11.22 -19.43 0.38
C ALA A 295 -10.16 -20.51 0.66
N GLY A 296 -8.89 -20.23 0.38
CA GLY A 296 -7.78 -21.13 0.66
C GLY A 296 -6.44 -20.62 0.10
N HIS A 297 -5.40 -20.49 0.91
CA HIS A 297 -4.05 -20.07 0.51
C HIS A 297 -2.95 -20.96 1.12
N ILE A 298 -1.74 -20.89 0.55
CA ILE A 298 -0.59 -21.65 1.05
C ILE A 298 -0.21 -21.08 2.44
N PRO A 299 -0.03 -21.93 3.47
CA PRO A 299 0.36 -21.49 4.80
C PRO A 299 1.56 -20.54 4.80
N GLY A 300 1.45 -19.44 5.56
CA GLY A 300 2.50 -18.43 5.67
C GLY A 300 2.57 -17.40 4.53
N PHE A 301 1.79 -17.55 3.46
CA PHE A 301 1.69 -16.52 2.42
C PHE A 301 0.83 -15.35 2.89
N ARG A 302 1.34 -14.13 2.72
CA ARG A 302 0.60 -12.90 2.96
C ARG A 302 -0.15 -12.49 1.70
N TRP A 303 -1.41 -12.09 1.86
CA TRP A 303 -2.18 -11.55 0.75
C TRP A 303 -1.68 -10.15 0.33
N PHE A 304 -1.35 -10.00 -0.95
CA PHE A 304 -1.08 -8.71 -1.57
C PHE A 304 -1.46 -8.80 -3.07
N PRO A 305 -2.63 -8.30 -3.49
CA PRO A 305 -3.15 -8.57 -4.83
C PRO A 305 -2.19 -8.04 -5.90
N GLY A 306 -2.00 -8.80 -6.98
CA GLY A 306 -0.86 -8.64 -7.89
C GLY A 306 -0.66 -7.24 -8.45
N GLY A 307 -1.74 -6.57 -8.89
CA GLY A 307 -1.66 -5.19 -9.39
C GLY A 307 -1.16 -4.21 -8.32
N GLN A 308 -1.55 -4.42 -7.07
CA GLN A 308 -1.05 -3.62 -5.95
C GLN A 308 0.39 -4.01 -5.60
N ALA A 309 0.76 -5.29 -5.67
CA ALA A 309 2.13 -5.73 -5.41
C ALA A 309 3.12 -5.06 -6.36
N VAL A 310 2.73 -4.80 -7.62
CA VAL A 310 3.53 -4.03 -8.58
C VAL A 310 3.50 -2.54 -8.25
N GLN A 311 2.32 -1.97 -7.93
CA GLN A 311 2.16 -0.54 -7.66
C GLN A 311 2.84 -0.09 -6.35
N ARG A 312 3.02 -0.99 -5.38
CA ARG A 312 3.48 -0.73 -4.02
C ARG A 312 4.62 -1.67 -3.62
N SER A 313 5.61 -1.83 -4.51
CA SER A 313 6.71 -2.78 -4.32
C SER A 313 7.53 -2.54 -3.04
N ASP A 314 7.64 -1.29 -2.62
CA ASP A 314 8.27 -0.83 -1.38
C ASP A 314 7.51 -1.21 -0.10
N ASP A 315 6.20 -1.53 -0.20
CA ASP A 315 5.39 -2.06 0.91
C ASP A 315 5.46 -3.60 1.01
N VAL A 316 5.83 -4.25 -0.10
CA VAL A 316 6.08 -5.70 -0.15
C VAL A 316 7.48 -6.00 0.34
N ALA A 317 8.50 -5.33 -0.23
CA ALA A 317 9.90 -5.62 -0.01
C ALA A 317 10.60 -4.54 0.84
N VAL A 318 10.22 -4.48 2.12
CA VAL A 318 10.75 -3.49 3.07
C VAL A 318 12.23 -3.75 3.38
N VAL A 319 12.59 -5.01 3.62
CA VAL A 319 13.97 -5.47 3.80
C VAL A 319 14.62 -5.58 2.43
N LYS A 320 15.67 -4.80 2.21
CA LYS A 320 16.40 -4.74 0.94
C LYS A 320 17.10 -6.06 0.67
N ASN A 321 17.18 -6.42 -0.61
CA ASN A 321 17.83 -7.63 -1.10
C ASN A 321 17.23 -8.97 -0.59
N ALA A 322 16.09 -8.95 0.11
CA ALA A 322 15.41 -10.16 0.54
C ALA A 322 14.77 -10.91 -0.66
N PRO A 323 14.81 -12.26 -0.67
CA PRO A 323 14.04 -13.06 -1.63
C PRO A 323 12.54 -12.83 -1.55
N ILE A 324 11.87 -12.87 -2.69
CA ILE A 324 10.43 -12.70 -2.84
C ILE A 324 9.86 -13.86 -3.65
N VAL A 325 8.85 -14.52 -3.11
CA VAL A 325 8.14 -15.64 -3.73
C VAL A 325 6.68 -15.27 -3.91
N PHE A 326 6.22 -15.27 -5.16
CA PHE A 326 4.83 -15.04 -5.52
C PHE A 326 4.10 -16.37 -5.74
N ALA A 327 2.88 -16.49 -5.21
CA ALA A 327 1.99 -17.61 -5.48
C ALA A 327 0.63 -17.14 -6.01
N CYS A 328 0.01 -18.01 -6.80
CA CYS A 328 -1.38 -17.92 -7.19
C CYS A 328 -2.01 -19.32 -7.16
N ASP A 329 -3.06 -19.55 -7.96
CA ASP A 329 -3.78 -20.83 -8.07
C ASP A 329 -3.07 -21.82 -8.99
N GLY A 330 -2.49 -21.31 -10.07
CA GLY A 330 -1.57 -22.00 -10.97
C GLY A 330 -0.23 -21.28 -11.00
N LYS A 331 0.23 -20.86 -12.19
CA LYS A 331 1.49 -20.10 -12.37
C LYS A 331 1.33 -18.72 -13.00
N ALA A 332 0.22 -18.45 -13.69
CA ALA A 332 0.13 -17.31 -14.61
C ALA A 332 0.30 -15.95 -13.92
N ARG A 333 -0.51 -15.67 -12.90
CA ARG A 333 -0.49 -14.39 -12.16
C ARG A 333 0.82 -14.19 -11.41
N ALA A 334 1.28 -15.22 -10.69
CA ALA A 334 2.55 -15.17 -9.95
C ALA A 334 3.75 -14.88 -10.87
N THR A 335 3.81 -15.53 -12.03
CA THR A 335 4.91 -15.33 -13.01
C THR A 335 4.86 -13.93 -13.62
N LEU A 336 3.67 -13.39 -13.91
CA LEU A 336 3.52 -12.01 -14.37
C LEU A 336 4.06 -11.01 -13.34
N ILE A 337 3.69 -11.15 -12.07
CA ILE A 337 4.16 -10.24 -11.02
C ILE A 337 5.67 -10.38 -10.81
N ALA A 338 6.18 -11.61 -10.79
CA ALA A 338 7.60 -11.89 -10.68
C ALA A 338 8.42 -11.27 -11.84
N SER A 339 7.88 -11.30 -13.06
CA SER A 339 8.46 -10.67 -14.25
C SER A 339 8.67 -9.17 -14.06
N TRP A 340 7.70 -8.47 -13.48
CA TRP A 340 7.84 -7.04 -13.18
C TRP A 340 8.90 -6.75 -12.13
N TYR A 341 8.96 -7.55 -11.06
CA TYR A 341 10.00 -7.40 -10.04
C TYR A 341 11.41 -7.65 -10.61
N ARG A 342 11.57 -8.63 -11.52
CA ARG A 342 12.83 -8.85 -12.23
C ARG A 342 13.24 -7.62 -13.06
N GLN A 343 12.31 -7.02 -13.78
CA GLN A 343 12.56 -5.82 -14.59
C GLN A 343 12.80 -4.54 -13.75
N MET A 344 12.26 -4.48 -12.52
CA MET A 344 12.58 -3.46 -11.52
C MET A 344 13.98 -3.64 -10.91
N GLY A 345 14.64 -4.78 -11.13
CA GLY A 345 15.99 -5.06 -10.64
C GLY A 345 16.07 -5.93 -9.38
N TYR A 346 14.94 -6.46 -8.90
CA TYR A 346 14.96 -7.43 -7.79
C TYR A 346 15.65 -8.72 -8.26
N ARG A 347 16.66 -9.15 -7.51
CA ARG A 347 17.52 -10.29 -7.88
C ARG A 347 16.87 -11.62 -7.53
N GLU A 348 16.38 -11.74 -6.30
CA GLU A 348 15.86 -12.97 -5.76
C GLU A 348 14.33 -13.03 -5.85
N VAL A 349 13.81 -13.36 -7.04
CA VAL A 349 12.37 -13.37 -7.31
C VAL A 349 11.95 -14.72 -7.89
N TYR A 350 10.89 -15.29 -7.33
CA TYR A 350 10.40 -16.61 -7.65
C TYR A 350 8.88 -16.63 -7.83
N ALA A 351 8.40 -17.52 -8.70
CA ALA A 351 6.98 -17.87 -8.80
C ALA A 351 6.76 -19.34 -8.40
N VAL A 352 5.73 -19.62 -7.61
CA VAL A 352 5.37 -21.00 -7.25
C VAL A 352 4.74 -21.70 -8.46
N SER A 353 5.39 -22.75 -8.95
CA SER A 353 4.92 -23.57 -10.07
C SER A 353 3.67 -24.34 -9.65
N GLY A 354 2.56 -24.10 -10.36
CA GLY A 354 1.28 -24.74 -10.11
C GLY A 354 0.54 -24.27 -8.83
N GLY A 355 1.10 -23.32 -8.09
CA GLY A 355 0.40 -22.56 -7.05
C GLY A 355 -0.32 -23.41 -5.99
N THR A 356 -1.47 -22.92 -5.52
CA THR A 356 -2.32 -23.63 -4.55
C THR A 356 -2.81 -24.98 -5.07
N SER A 357 -2.93 -25.14 -6.40
CA SER A 357 -3.36 -26.40 -7.02
C SER A 357 -2.32 -27.50 -6.84
N ALA A 358 -1.05 -27.22 -7.16
CA ALA A 358 0.06 -28.15 -6.95
C ALA A 358 0.31 -28.42 -5.46
N TRP A 359 0.16 -27.39 -4.61
CA TRP A 359 0.24 -27.55 -3.16
C TRP A 359 -0.80 -28.57 -2.65
N THR A 360 -2.06 -28.42 -3.05
CA THR A 360 -3.14 -29.34 -2.65
C THR A 360 -2.92 -30.73 -3.25
N ALA A 361 -2.52 -30.82 -4.52
CA ALA A 361 -2.22 -32.09 -5.19
C ALA A 361 -1.06 -32.86 -4.52
N SER A 362 -0.14 -32.17 -3.82
CA SER A 362 0.91 -32.79 -3.01
C SER A 362 0.42 -33.34 -1.65
N GLY A 363 -0.89 -33.31 -1.39
CA GLY A 363 -1.49 -33.79 -0.14
C GLY A 363 -1.43 -32.79 1.01
N ARG A 364 -1.11 -31.51 0.74
CA ARG A 364 -0.97 -30.47 1.77
C ARG A 364 -2.22 -29.63 1.89
N SER A 365 -2.50 -29.17 3.11
CA SER A 365 -3.67 -28.33 3.41
C SER A 365 -3.38 -26.85 3.14
N LEU A 366 -4.43 -26.13 2.74
CA LEU A 366 -4.46 -24.68 2.64
C LEU A 366 -4.96 -24.07 3.95
N GLU A 367 -4.45 -22.89 4.30
CA GLU A 367 -5.04 -22.01 5.31
C GLU A 367 -6.26 -21.29 4.74
N ARG A 368 -7.24 -20.95 5.58
CA ARG A 368 -8.50 -20.30 5.16
C ARG A 368 -8.76 -19.04 5.99
N GLY A 369 -9.55 -18.14 5.42
CA GLY A 369 -9.86 -16.84 5.99
C GLY A 369 -8.78 -15.80 5.73
N VAL A 370 -9.03 -14.57 6.17
CA VAL A 370 -8.03 -13.50 6.24
C VAL A 370 -7.64 -13.36 7.71
N PRO A 371 -6.35 -13.40 8.07
CA PRO A 371 -5.93 -13.22 9.45
C PRO A 371 -6.47 -11.91 10.05
N ASP A 372 -7.12 -11.98 11.22
CA ASP A 372 -7.49 -10.76 11.96
C ASP A 372 -6.24 -10.18 12.64
N GLU A 373 -5.60 -9.25 11.95
CA GLU A 373 -4.40 -8.58 12.44
C GLU A 373 -4.76 -7.46 13.42
N ALA A 374 -4.62 -7.76 14.71
CA ALA A 374 -4.53 -6.74 15.73
C ALA A 374 -3.09 -6.22 15.84
N PRO A 375 -2.89 -4.92 16.15
CA PRO A 375 -1.59 -4.40 16.54
C PRO A 375 -1.00 -5.22 17.71
N VAL A 376 0.31 -5.45 17.70
CA VAL A 376 0.98 -6.11 18.82
C VAL A 376 0.76 -5.30 20.10
N GLY A 377 0.49 -5.99 21.21
CA GLY A 377 0.14 -5.37 22.49
C GLY A 377 -1.35 -5.01 22.63
N TYR A 378 -2.17 -5.05 21.57
CA TYR A 378 -3.60 -4.69 21.66
C TYR A 378 -4.36 -5.53 22.70
N ARG A 379 -4.19 -6.87 22.69
CA ARG A 379 -4.91 -7.78 23.60
C ARG A 379 -4.54 -7.51 25.07
N GLU A 380 -3.26 -7.27 25.32
CA GLU A 380 -2.76 -6.92 26.65
C GLU A 380 -3.26 -5.53 27.09
N ALA A 381 -3.19 -4.54 26.20
CA ALA A 381 -3.70 -3.19 26.44
C ALA A 381 -5.19 -3.22 26.82
N ARG A 382 -6.00 -4.02 26.11
CA ARG A 382 -7.43 -4.20 26.38
C ARG A 382 -7.70 -4.78 27.78
N GLY A 383 -6.79 -5.60 28.32
CA GLY A 383 -6.89 -6.13 29.68
C GLY A 383 -6.54 -5.12 30.79
N HIS A 384 -5.78 -4.07 30.48
CA HIS A 384 -5.25 -3.12 31.46
C HIS A 384 -5.84 -1.70 31.38
N VAL A 385 -6.58 -1.39 30.31
CA VAL A 385 -7.16 -0.06 30.08
C VAL A 385 -8.66 -0.09 30.38
N LYS A 386 -9.15 0.93 31.08
CA LYS A 386 -10.58 1.08 31.35
C LYS A 386 -11.31 1.39 30.04
N ALA A 387 -12.20 0.51 29.61
CA ALA A 387 -13.13 0.79 28.52
C ALA A 387 -14.39 1.50 29.06
N VAL A 388 -14.95 2.42 28.30
CA VAL A 388 -16.23 3.10 28.57
C VAL A 388 -17.15 2.94 27.38
N SER A 389 -18.43 2.71 27.63
CA SER A 389 -19.41 2.55 26.55
C SER A 389 -19.71 3.89 25.86
N PRO A 390 -20.22 3.90 24.61
CA PRO A 390 -20.64 5.14 23.96
C PRO A 390 -21.69 5.94 24.77
N ALA A 391 -22.64 5.24 25.40
CA ALA A 391 -23.67 5.87 26.22
C ALA A 391 -23.09 6.53 27.48
N GLU A 392 -22.16 5.86 28.17
CA GLU A 392 -21.46 6.42 29.33
C GLU A 392 -20.63 7.66 28.95
N LEU A 393 -19.85 7.56 27.87
CA LEU A 393 -19.03 8.67 27.40
C LEU A 393 -19.89 9.88 26.98
N HIS A 394 -21.05 9.65 26.37
CA HIS A 394 -21.98 10.72 26.00
C HIS A 394 -22.66 11.36 27.21
N ALA A 395 -23.10 10.55 28.19
CA ALA A 395 -23.78 11.04 29.38
C ALA A 395 -22.85 11.81 30.33
N SER A 396 -21.55 11.50 30.33
CA SER A 396 -20.56 12.11 31.23
C SER A 396 -19.20 12.26 30.54
N PRO A 397 -19.09 13.17 29.55
CA PRO A 397 -17.85 13.37 28.82
C PRO A 397 -16.75 13.93 29.75
N PRO A 398 -15.53 13.39 29.71
CA PRO A 398 -14.42 13.94 30.49
C PRO A 398 -13.96 15.29 29.89
N PRO A 399 -13.13 16.06 30.63
CA PRO A 399 -12.60 17.33 30.12
C PRO A 399 -11.75 17.22 28.85
N ALA A 400 -11.20 16.04 28.55
CA ALA A 400 -10.42 15.79 27.34
C ALA A 400 -10.85 14.50 26.65
N ILE A 401 -11.22 14.61 25.37
CA ILE A 401 -11.46 13.48 24.48
C ILE A 401 -10.44 13.57 23.34
N ILE A 402 -9.63 12.54 23.17
CA ILE A 402 -8.52 12.52 22.21
C ILE A 402 -8.80 11.50 21.12
N PHE A 403 -8.84 11.97 19.88
CA PHE A 403 -8.97 11.13 18.70
C PHE A 403 -7.59 10.87 18.10
N VAL A 404 -7.21 9.60 17.95
CA VAL A 404 -5.83 9.21 17.59
C VAL A 404 -5.66 8.58 16.20
N ASP A 405 -6.74 8.50 15.42
CA ASP A 405 -6.70 8.00 14.03
C ASP A 405 -6.34 9.11 13.03
N THR A 406 -6.61 8.92 11.74
CA THR A 406 -6.27 9.91 10.72
C THR A 406 -7.13 11.18 10.79
N SER A 407 -6.62 12.29 10.26
CA SER A 407 -7.36 13.54 10.11
C SER A 407 -8.57 13.39 9.20
N GLN A 408 -8.49 12.53 8.17
CA GLN A 408 -9.61 12.23 7.30
C GLN A 408 -10.72 11.50 8.07
N ASP A 409 -10.37 10.55 8.94
CA ASP A 409 -11.33 9.86 9.80
C ASP A 409 -11.99 10.82 10.79
N PHE A 410 -11.18 11.66 11.42
CA PHE A 410 -11.66 12.71 12.31
C PHE A 410 -12.65 13.63 11.57
N ALA A 411 -12.28 14.14 10.39
CA ALA A 411 -13.10 15.05 9.61
C ALA A 411 -14.43 14.43 9.13
N ARG A 412 -14.45 13.12 8.85
CA ARG A 412 -15.68 12.41 8.45
C ARG A 412 -16.70 12.33 9.58
N GLY A 413 -16.23 12.23 10.83
CA GLY A 413 -17.09 12.26 12.00
C GLY A 413 -16.39 11.77 13.26
N HIS A 414 -16.40 12.60 14.30
CA HIS A 414 -15.81 12.29 15.61
C HIS A 414 -16.77 12.59 16.77
N VAL A 415 -16.42 12.13 17.97
CA VAL A 415 -17.15 12.48 19.21
C VAL A 415 -17.14 14.00 19.40
N PRO A 416 -18.28 14.67 19.63
CA PRO A 416 -18.32 16.12 19.80
C PRO A 416 -17.35 16.62 20.87
N GLY A 417 -16.61 17.70 20.56
CA GLY A 417 -15.60 18.28 21.44
C GLY A 417 -14.29 17.49 21.53
N ALA A 418 -14.13 16.40 20.77
CA ALA A 418 -12.85 15.70 20.68
C ALA A 418 -11.76 16.57 20.02
N ARG A 419 -10.53 16.38 20.47
CA ARG A 419 -9.33 16.98 19.86
C ARG A 419 -8.56 15.92 19.11
N TRP A 420 -8.01 16.29 17.96
CA TRP A 420 -7.20 15.38 17.16
C TRP A 420 -5.74 15.42 17.61
N VAL A 421 -5.24 14.27 18.07
CA VAL A 421 -3.81 14.04 18.35
C VAL A 421 -3.46 12.68 17.80
N PRO A 422 -2.92 12.58 16.56
CA PRO A 422 -2.70 11.30 15.92
C PRO A 422 -1.71 10.46 16.71
N ARG A 423 -1.91 9.13 16.73
CA ARG A 423 -1.08 8.18 17.49
C ARG A 423 0.42 8.35 17.23
N GLY A 424 0.80 8.70 15.99
CA GLY A 424 2.19 8.92 15.59
C GLY A 424 2.86 10.16 16.19
N TRP A 425 2.08 11.06 16.80
CA TRP A 425 2.56 12.28 17.46
C TRP A 425 2.18 12.35 18.94
N LEU A 426 1.51 11.33 19.46
CA LEU A 426 0.88 11.36 20.79
C LEU A 426 1.86 11.77 21.89
N GLU A 427 3.04 11.15 21.94
CA GLU A 427 4.05 11.40 22.97
C GLU A 427 4.62 12.83 22.89
N LEU A 428 4.62 13.42 21.70
CA LEU A 428 5.20 14.73 21.43
C LEU A 428 4.19 15.87 21.64
N TRP A 429 2.89 15.62 21.41
CA TRP A 429 1.86 16.69 21.39
C TRP A 429 0.91 16.66 22.58
N ILE A 430 0.76 15.53 23.28
CA ILE A 430 -0.27 15.43 24.33
C ILE A 430 -0.05 16.42 25.48
N GLY A 431 1.20 16.81 25.78
CA GLY A 431 1.51 17.77 26.83
C GLY A 431 0.91 19.16 26.57
N ASP A 432 0.86 19.57 25.31
CA ASP A 432 0.28 20.87 24.91
C ASP A 432 -1.25 20.82 24.94
N VAL A 433 -1.83 19.66 24.64
CA VAL A 433 -3.28 19.46 24.57
C VAL A 433 -3.91 19.18 25.95
N VAL A 434 -3.23 18.40 26.78
CA VAL A 434 -3.64 18.01 28.13
C VAL A 434 -2.45 18.17 29.09
N PRO A 435 -2.14 19.40 29.56
CA PRO A 435 -0.95 19.66 30.36
C PRO A 435 -0.94 18.95 31.73
N SER A 436 -2.11 18.88 32.37
CA SER A 436 -2.23 18.22 33.68
C SER A 436 -2.41 16.71 33.52
N LYS A 437 -1.50 15.93 34.12
CA LYS A 437 -1.54 14.46 34.15
C LYS A 437 -2.68 13.89 34.99
N SER A 438 -3.31 14.71 35.84
CA SER A 438 -4.48 14.30 36.61
C SER A 438 -5.79 14.50 35.85
N THR A 439 -5.81 15.24 34.73
CA THR A 439 -7.02 15.44 33.91
C THR A 439 -7.57 14.10 33.41
N PRO A 440 -8.88 13.79 33.56
CA PRO A 440 -9.48 12.62 32.94
C PRO A 440 -9.43 12.73 31.42
N VAL A 441 -8.97 11.67 30.76
CA VAL A 441 -8.84 11.60 29.30
C VAL A 441 -9.58 10.38 28.78
N ALA A 442 -10.51 10.58 27.85
CA ALA A 442 -11.02 9.49 27.01
C ALA A 442 -10.27 9.49 25.67
N VAL A 443 -9.84 8.32 25.21
CA VAL A 443 -9.18 8.14 23.91
C VAL A 443 -10.09 7.36 22.98
N THR A 444 -10.13 7.74 21.70
CA THR A 444 -10.91 7.05 20.66
C THR A 444 -10.17 7.00 19.33
N CYS A 445 -10.56 6.05 18.49
CA CYS A 445 -10.17 5.90 17.09
C CYS A 445 -11.33 5.20 16.35
N LEU A 446 -11.15 4.75 15.10
CA LEU A 446 -12.25 4.13 14.36
C LEU A 446 -12.84 2.87 15.03
N ASN A 447 -11.98 1.98 15.55
CA ASN A 447 -12.36 0.63 15.99
C ASN A 447 -11.70 0.18 17.30
N ASP A 448 -11.39 1.12 18.19
CA ASP A 448 -10.68 0.98 19.47
C ASP A 448 -9.21 0.49 19.45
N ARG A 449 -8.75 -0.23 18.41
CA ARG A 449 -7.42 -0.88 18.37
C ARG A 449 -6.26 0.09 18.63
N GLY A 450 -6.20 1.19 17.88
CA GLY A 450 -5.16 2.21 18.06
C GLY A 450 -5.30 3.00 19.37
N SER A 451 -6.54 3.25 19.80
CA SER A 451 -6.80 4.00 21.04
C SER A 451 -6.44 3.23 22.31
N MET A 452 -6.53 1.89 22.30
CA MET A 452 -6.01 1.05 23.39
C MET A 452 -4.49 1.20 23.56
N LEU A 453 -3.72 1.16 22.47
CA LEU A 453 -2.27 1.39 22.52
C LEU A 453 -1.91 2.82 22.95
N ALA A 454 -2.67 3.80 22.45
CA ALA A 454 -2.53 5.19 22.87
C ALA A 454 -2.78 5.34 24.37
N ALA A 455 -3.80 4.69 24.92
CA ALA A 455 -4.11 4.77 26.35
C ALA A 455 -3.02 4.16 27.24
N VAL A 456 -2.40 3.06 26.82
CA VAL A 456 -1.20 2.51 27.49
C VAL A 456 -0.07 3.53 27.47
N THR A 457 0.21 4.12 26.31
CA THR A 457 1.24 5.17 26.17
C THR A 457 0.96 6.36 27.09
N LEU A 458 -0.28 6.82 27.19
CA LEU A 458 -0.63 7.91 28.11
C LEU A 458 -0.37 7.54 29.58
N LYS A 459 -0.68 6.29 29.99
CA LYS A 459 -0.36 5.81 31.33
C LYS A 459 1.15 5.78 31.58
N GLU A 460 1.94 5.33 30.61
CA GLU A 460 3.42 5.35 30.67
C GLU A 460 3.97 6.78 30.79
N LEU A 461 3.31 7.76 30.15
CA LEU A 461 3.61 9.20 30.28
C LEU A 461 3.08 9.83 31.58
N GLY A 462 2.51 9.03 32.49
CA GLY A 462 2.05 9.44 33.81
C GLY A 462 0.61 9.96 33.90
N TYR A 463 -0.19 9.89 32.82
CA TYR A 463 -1.62 10.24 32.91
C TYR A 463 -2.38 9.24 33.78
N GLN A 464 -3.00 9.75 34.84
CA GLN A 464 -3.54 8.92 35.92
C GLN A 464 -4.93 8.38 35.61
N ARG A 465 -5.73 9.11 34.82
CA ARG A 465 -7.15 8.84 34.57
C ARG A 465 -7.41 8.72 33.08
N VAL A 466 -7.11 7.56 32.51
CA VAL A 466 -7.26 7.29 31.08
C VAL A 466 -8.30 6.19 30.85
N SER A 467 -9.25 6.46 29.96
CA SER A 467 -10.23 5.48 29.45
C SER A 467 -10.27 5.45 27.94
N VAL A 468 -10.81 4.37 27.36
CA VAL A 468 -10.98 4.20 25.90
C VAL A 468 -12.46 4.02 25.57
N LEU A 469 -12.90 4.63 24.47
CA LEU A 469 -14.23 4.37 23.92
C LEU A 469 -14.31 2.93 23.37
N ASP A 470 -15.07 2.07 24.03
CA ASP A 470 -15.23 0.66 23.64
C ASP A 470 -15.85 0.55 22.25
N GLY A 471 -15.19 -0.19 21.34
CA GLY A 471 -15.56 -0.29 19.93
C GLY A 471 -15.34 0.96 19.08
N GLY A 472 -14.75 2.03 19.65
CA GLY A 472 -14.38 3.25 18.94
C GLY A 472 -15.55 3.99 18.29
N MET A 473 -15.24 4.76 17.24
CA MET A 473 -16.26 5.50 16.48
C MET A 473 -17.29 4.60 15.80
N ALA A 474 -16.92 3.37 15.42
CA ALA A 474 -17.87 2.43 14.85
C ALA A 474 -19.01 2.11 15.84
N ALA A 475 -18.69 1.89 17.13
CA ALA A 475 -19.69 1.69 18.17
C ALA A 475 -20.48 2.97 18.48
N TRP A 476 -19.83 4.13 18.50
CA TRP A 476 -20.49 5.43 18.67
C TRP A 476 -21.55 5.71 17.61
N GLN A 477 -21.19 5.50 16.33
CA GLN A 477 -22.09 5.66 15.20
C GLN A 477 -23.23 4.66 15.23
N LYS A 478 -22.94 3.39 15.56
CA LYS A 478 -23.96 2.35 15.72
C LYS A 478 -24.96 2.68 16.83
N ALA A 479 -24.52 3.38 17.88
CA ALA A 479 -25.38 3.85 18.96
C ALA A 479 -26.24 5.07 18.59
N GLY A 480 -26.10 5.63 17.37
CA GLY A 480 -26.89 6.77 16.91
C GLY A 480 -26.57 8.08 17.63
N LEU A 481 -25.39 8.19 18.25
CA LEU A 481 -24.99 9.36 19.03
C LEU A 481 -24.51 10.51 18.11
N PRO A 482 -24.60 11.77 18.57
CA PRO A 482 -24.22 12.93 17.77
C PRO A 482 -22.77 12.89 17.31
N LEU A 483 -22.49 13.42 16.11
CA LEU A 483 -21.15 13.52 15.54
C LEU A 483 -20.82 14.99 15.26
N GLU A 484 -19.57 15.37 15.52
CA GLU A 484 -18.98 16.58 14.96
C GLU A 484 -18.20 16.22 13.68
N LYS A 485 -18.18 17.12 12.69
CA LYS A 485 -17.56 16.91 11.37
C LYS A 485 -16.62 18.06 11.04
N GLY A 486 -15.67 17.81 10.14
CA GLY A 486 -14.64 18.78 9.77
C GLY A 486 -13.46 18.76 10.73
N LEU A 487 -12.61 19.78 10.63
CA LEU A 487 -11.31 19.84 11.33
C LEU A 487 -11.36 20.69 12.61
N SER A 488 -12.56 20.94 13.16
CA SER A 488 -12.71 21.56 14.48
C SER A 488 -12.00 20.70 15.54
N GLY A 489 -11.07 21.27 16.31
CA GLY A 489 -10.27 20.51 17.29
C GLY A 489 -8.96 19.93 16.74
N VAL A 490 -8.59 20.25 15.50
CA VAL A 490 -7.26 20.03 14.94
C VAL A 490 -6.31 21.15 15.37
N MET A 491 -5.18 20.80 15.97
CA MET A 491 -4.23 21.77 16.54
C MET A 491 -3.07 22.11 15.59
N ALA A 492 -2.77 21.23 14.63
CA ALA A 492 -1.72 21.42 13.63
C ALA A 492 -2.23 20.99 12.25
N PRO A 493 -1.78 21.64 11.14
CA PRO A 493 -2.15 21.22 9.79
C PRO A 493 -1.90 19.72 9.57
N PRO A 494 -2.91 18.95 9.14
CA PRO A 494 -2.73 17.53 8.92
C PRO A 494 -1.73 17.22 7.81
N THR A 495 -0.84 16.27 8.07
CA THR A 495 0.15 15.76 7.11
C THR A 495 0.04 14.24 6.93
N ASP A 496 -1.06 13.64 7.39
CA ASP A 496 -1.18 12.19 7.55
C ASP A 496 -1.87 11.43 6.42
N VAL A 497 -2.48 12.17 5.50
CA VAL A 497 -3.16 11.63 4.34
C VAL A 497 -2.67 12.34 3.08
N VAL A 498 -2.36 11.56 2.05
CA VAL A 498 -2.06 12.07 0.70
C VAL A 498 -3.34 11.96 -0.14
N PRO A 499 -3.95 13.08 -0.58
CA PRO A 499 -5.12 13.04 -1.44
C PRO A 499 -4.84 12.30 -2.76
N ALA A 500 -5.83 11.58 -3.27
CA ALA A 500 -5.73 10.80 -4.49
C ALA A 500 -6.94 11.01 -5.42
N GLY A 501 -6.71 10.90 -6.73
CA GLY A 501 -7.75 11.07 -7.73
C GLY A 501 -8.52 12.40 -7.58
N PRO A 502 -9.86 12.39 -7.56
CA PRO A 502 -10.68 13.59 -7.51
C PRO A 502 -10.64 14.34 -6.17
N ASP A 503 -9.98 13.81 -5.14
CA ASP A 503 -9.76 14.55 -3.88
C ASP A 503 -8.69 15.64 -4.01
N ARG A 504 -7.87 15.58 -5.07
CA ARG A 504 -6.88 16.62 -5.36
C ARG A 504 -7.57 17.82 -5.96
N ASN A 505 -7.10 19.02 -5.59
CA ASN A 505 -7.43 20.20 -6.38
C ASN A 505 -6.73 20.12 -7.77
N PHE A 506 -7.13 21.00 -8.68
CA PHE A 506 -6.64 21.02 -10.06
C PHE A 506 -5.10 21.15 -10.14
N ALA A 507 -4.51 22.05 -9.34
CA ALA A 507 -3.07 22.30 -9.34
C ALA A 507 -2.28 21.10 -8.80
N ASP A 508 -2.74 20.49 -7.70
CA ASP A 508 -2.11 19.30 -7.12
C ASP A 508 -2.15 18.11 -8.08
N MET A 509 -3.26 17.95 -8.79
CA MET A 509 -3.41 16.91 -9.80
C MET A 509 -2.44 17.12 -10.98
N GLN A 510 -2.31 18.36 -11.47
CA GLN A 510 -1.33 18.69 -12.52
C GLN A 510 0.11 18.49 -12.06
N ASN A 511 0.45 18.93 -10.85
CA ASN A 511 1.80 18.77 -10.30
C ASN A 511 2.16 17.29 -10.12
N TYR A 512 1.22 16.48 -9.65
CA TYR A 512 1.38 15.03 -9.53
C TYR A 512 1.70 14.38 -10.89
N LEU A 513 0.93 14.70 -11.94
CA LEU A 513 1.15 14.12 -13.27
C LEU A 513 2.46 14.59 -13.90
N ARG A 514 2.83 15.87 -13.73
CA ARG A 514 4.12 16.39 -14.20
C ARG A 514 5.29 15.69 -13.52
N TRP A 515 5.18 15.41 -12.22
CA TRP A 515 6.19 14.64 -11.52
C TRP A 515 6.28 13.21 -12.03
N GLU A 516 5.15 12.50 -12.21
CA GLU A 516 5.18 11.14 -12.77
C GLU A 516 5.86 11.16 -14.14
N GLU A 517 5.43 12.01 -15.08
CA GLU A 517 6.05 12.14 -16.40
C GLU A 517 7.56 12.44 -16.33
N ALA A 518 8.00 13.25 -15.36
CA ALA A 518 9.41 13.60 -15.20
C ALA A 518 10.30 12.43 -14.77
N LEU A 519 9.75 11.41 -14.09
CA LEU A 519 10.50 10.17 -13.79
C LEU A 519 10.94 9.47 -15.09
N GLY A 520 10.14 9.59 -16.16
CA GLY A 520 10.41 9.02 -17.47
C GLY A 520 11.57 9.66 -18.23
N TYR A 521 11.90 10.94 -17.96
CA TYR A 521 12.82 11.72 -18.78
C TYR A 521 14.22 11.13 -18.87
N LYS A 522 14.68 10.47 -17.80
CA LYS A 522 16.00 9.80 -17.78
C LYS A 522 16.08 8.60 -18.73
N TYR A 523 14.95 8.03 -19.14
CA TYR A 523 14.89 6.88 -20.05
C TYR A 523 14.79 7.28 -21.53
N ALA A 524 14.37 8.52 -21.83
CA ALA A 524 14.19 9.00 -23.21
C ALA A 524 15.53 9.20 -23.95
N SER A 525 16.65 9.28 -23.22
CA SER A 525 17.99 9.52 -23.75
C SER A 525 18.81 8.25 -24.02
N VAL A 526 18.28 7.08 -23.67
CA VAL A 526 18.93 5.79 -23.95
C VAL A 526 18.65 5.42 -25.41
N LYS A 527 19.45 5.98 -26.34
CA LYS A 527 19.51 5.47 -27.71
C LYS A 527 20.07 4.05 -27.65
N HIS A 528 19.23 3.07 -28.00
CA HIS A 528 19.64 1.68 -28.22
C HIS A 528 20.59 1.55 -29.41
#